data_AF-A0A6P1PW51-F1
#
_entry.id   AF-A0A6P1PW51-F1
#
_cell.length_a   1.000
_cell.length_b   1.000
_cell.length_c   1.000
_cell.angle_alpha   90.00
_cell.angle_beta   90.00
_cell.angle_gamma   90.00
#
_symmetry.space_group_name_H-M   'P 1'
#
loop_
_entity.id
_entity.type
_entity.pdbx_description
1 polymer ?
#
loop_
_entity_poly.entity_id
_entity_poly.type
_entity_poly.pdbx_seq_one_letter_code
_entity_poly.pdbx_strand_id
1 'polypeptide(L)'
;MPSVQLHIKDHPEYAFTGNYSTTQANTEGTQPCSQFEIQKATQPVEAFQDLIQGDTVTFVSASGEAEEMVLSEETAAHIVFISRR
;
A
#
# COMPACT_ATOMS: atom_id res chain seq x y z
N MET A 1 -3.66 5.20 -13.73
CA MET A 1 -2.83 5.32 -12.50
C MET A 1 -1.50 4.64 -12.80
N PRO A 2 -0.36 5.17 -12.33
CA PRO A 2 0.92 4.48 -12.48
C PRO A 2 0.91 3.21 -11.63
N SER A 3 1.32 2.08 -12.23
CA SER A 3 1.62 0.88 -11.48
C SER A 3 3.04 0.96 -10.92
N VAL A 4 3.20 0.63 -9.66
CA VAL A 4 4.51 0.59 -8.97
C VAL A 4 4.71 -0.78 -8.34
N GLN A 5 5.97 -1.17 -8.19
CA GLN A 5 6.34 -2.36 -7.45
C GLN A 5 6.94 -1.97 -6.09
N LEU A 6 6.36 -2.48 -5.02
CA LEU A 6 6.82 -2.28 -3.64
C LEU A 6 7.05 -3.64 -2.98
N HIS A 7 7.93 -3.71 -1.99
CA HIS A 7 8.09 -4.89 -1.14
C HIS A 7 7.87 -4.55 0.33
N ILE A 8 7.57 -5.54 1.16
CA ILE A 8 7.47 -5.34 2.61
C ILE A 8 8.87 -5.27 3.19
N LYS A 9 9.16 -4.25 4.00
CA LYS A 9 10.51 -4.02 4.56
C LYS A 9 11.08 -5.25 5.27
N ASP A 10 10.26 -5.93 6.06
CA ASP A 10 10.66 -7.11 6.84
C ASP A 10 10.58 -8.42 6.03
N HIS A 11 9.95 -8.38 4.84
CA HIS A 11 9.76 -9.52 3.94
C HIS A 11 9.99 -9.10 2.47
N PRO A 12 11.25 -8.86 2.06
CA PRO A 12 11.58 -8.44 0.69
C PRO A 12 11.26 -9.51 -0.37
N GLU A 13 11.06 -10.76 0.04
CA GLU A 13 10.56 -11.85 -0.81
C GLU A 13 9.13 -11.60 -1.32
N TYR A 14 8.35 -10.80 -0.60
CA TYR A 14 7.01 -10.42 -1.00
C TYR A 14 7.02 -9.06 -1.72
N ALA A 15 6.98 -9.13 -3.04
CA ALA A 15 6.87 -7.96 -3.91
C ALA A 15 5.47 -7.87 -4.54
N PHE A 16 4.91 -6.67 -4.50
CA PHE A 16 3.54 -6.37 -4.92
C PHE A 16 3.55 -5.30 -5.99
N THR A 17 2.76 -5.51 -7.04
CA THR A 17 2.54 -4.53 -8.10
C THR A 17 1.17 -3.90 -7.90
N GLY A 18 1.11 -2.62 -7.58
CA GLY A 18 -0.16 -1.98 -7.27
C GLY A 18 -0.32 -0.62 -7.92
N ASN A 19 -1.55 -0.11 -7.89
CA ASN A 19 -1.80 1.28 -8.23
C ASN A 19 -1.37 2.13 -7.04
N TYR A 20 -0.41 3.03 -7.25
CA TYR A 20 -0.03 4.01 -6.26
C TYR A 20 -0.50 5.38 -6.68
N SER A 21 -1.21 6.07 -5.79
CA SER A 21 -1.69 7.42 -6.02
C SER A 21 -1.50 8.27 -4.79
N THR A 22 -0.83 9.40 -4.94
CA THR A 22 -0.78 10.43 -3.93
C THR A 22 -1.84 11.47 -4.25
N THR A 23 -2.83 11.60 -3.37
CA THR A 23 -3.76 12.73 -3.45
C THR A 23 -3.01 13.98 -3.00
N GLN A 24 -2.71 14.87 -3.94
CA GLN A 24 -2.16 16.18 -3.60
C GLN A 24 -3.23 17.00 -2.87
N ALA A 25 -2.80 17.73 -1.84
CA ALA A 25 -3.60 18.65 -1.05
C ALA A 25 -4.17 19.78 -1.94
N ASN A 26 -5.25 19.51 -2.65
CA ASN A 26 -5.90 20.51 -3.49
C ASN A 26 -6.95 21.23 -2.65
N THR A 27 -6.58 22.44 -2.21
CA THR A 27 -7.43 23.45 -1.58
C THR A 27 -7.74 23.19 -0.09
N GLU A 28 -7.41 24.20 0.73
CA GLU A 28 -7.75 24.41 2.15
C GLU A 28 -8.08 23.15 2.99
N GLY A 29 -7.04 22.52 3.56
CA GLY A 29 -7.19 21.67 4.75
C GLY A 29 -7.10 20.16 4.53
N THR A 30 -7.01 19.67 3.30
CA THR A 30 -6.81 18.22 3.04
C THR A 30 -5.32 17.91 3.01
N GLN A 31 -4.79 17.22 4.02
CA GLN A 31 -3.39 16.74 4.01
C GLN A 31 -3.18 15.72 2.88
N PRO A 32 -1.99 15.68 2.25
CA PRO A 32 -1.70 14.69 1.24
C PRO A 32 -1.80 13.27 1.82
N CYS A 33 -2.47 12.38 1.09
CA CYS A 33 -2.62 10.98 1.47
C CYS A 33 -2.19 10.09 0.29
N SER A 34 -1.22 9.22 0.53
CA SER A 34 -0.82 8.19 -0.42
C SER A 34 -1.72 6.98 -0.27
N GLN A 35 -2.12 6.40 -1.38
CA GLN A 35 -2.89 5.16 -1.45
C GLN A 35 -2.15 4.15 -2.31
N PHE A 36 -2.06 2.91 -1.83
CA PHE A 36 -1.51 1.78 -2.55
C PHE A 36 -2.55 0.66 -2.62
N GLU A 37 -2.98 0.33 -3.83
CA GLU A 37 -3.99 -0.70 -4.08
C GLU A 37 -3.37 -1.90 -4.79
N ILE A 38 -3.56 -3.08 -4.20
CA ILE A 38 -3.07 -4.37 -4.71
C ILE A 38 -4.27 -5.19 -5.21
N GLN A 39 -4.16 -5.72 -6.43
CA GLN A 39 -5.13 -6.67 -6.99
C GLN A 39 -4.77 -8.10 -6.58
N LYS A 40 -5.67 -8.79 -5.90
CA LYS A 40 -5.41 -10.12 -5.33
C LYS A 40 -5.26 -11.23 -6.38
N ALA A 41 -5.82 -11.05 -7.57
CA ALA A 41 -5.95 -12.10 -8.58
C ALA A 41 -4.62 -12.72 -9.04
N THR A 42 -3.50 -12.00 -8.91
CA THR A 42 -2.20 -12.41 -9.46
C THR A 42 -1.04 -12.26 -8.48
N GLN A 43 -1.31 -12.06 -7.19
CA GLN A 43 -0.30 -11.66 -6.22
C GLN A 43 -0.28 -12.53 -4.97
N PRO A 44 0.89 -12.65 -4.31
CA PRO A 44 1.05 -13.43 -3.10
C PRO A 44 0.39 -12.74 -1.90
N VAL A 45 -0.95 -12.72 -1.87
CA VAL A 45 -1.73 -12.03 -0.83
C VAL A 45 -1.74 -12.76 0.50
N GLU A 46 -1.17 -13.97 0.55
CA GLU A 46 -0.95 -14.72 1.80
C GLU A 46 -0.03 -13.95 2.76
N ALA A 47 0.89 -13.13 2.26
CA ALA A 47 1.68 -12.20 3.04
C ALA A 47 0.86 -11.21 3.91
N PHE A 48 -0.43 -11.01 3.57
CA PHE A 48 -1.33 -10.12 4.29
C PHE A 48 -2.41 -10.87 5.09
N GLN A 49 -2.40 -12.21 5.11
CA GLN A 49 -3.47 -13.02 5.70
C GLN A 49 -3.68 -12.77 7.21
N ASP A 50 -2.61 -12.38 7.91
CA ASP A 50 -2.59 -12.15 9.35
C ASP A 50 -2.86 -10.68 9.71
N LEU A 51 -2.98 -9.81 8.71
CA LEU A 51 -3.29 -8.40 8.92
C LEU A 51 -4.78 -8.19 9.14
N ILE A 52 -5.11 -7.28 10.03
CA ILE A 52 -6.48 -6.75 10.20
C ILE A 52 -6.53 -5.28 9.80
N GLN A 53 -7.72 -4.81 9.45
CA GLN A 53 -7.93 -3.39 9.13
C GLN A 53 -7.43 -2.50 10.28
N GLY A 54 -6.59 -1.51 9.96
CA GLY A 54 -5.90 -0.66 10.93
C GLY A 54 -4.44 -1.07 11.22
N ASP A 55 -4.04 -2.30 10.85
CA ASP A 55 -2.64 -2.73 10.94
C ASP A 55 -1.77 -1.97 9.95
N THR A 56 -0.47 -1.98 10.21
CA THR A 56 0.49 -1.13 9.53
C THR A 56 1.59 -1.97 8.90
N VAL A 57 1.92 -1.63 7.66
CA VAL A 57 2.93 -2.29 6.83
C VAL A 57 3.89 -1.22 6.33
N THR A 58 5.19 -1.48 6.44
CA THR A 58 6.18 -0.62 5.80
C THR A 58 6.49 -1.15 4.41
N PHE A 59 6.07 -0.41 3.39
CA PHE A 59 6.40 -0.69 2.00
C PHE A 59 7.71 0.00 1.61
N VAL A 60 8.52 -0.65 0.81
CA VAL A 60 9.78 -0.12 0.28
C VAL A 60 9.74 -0.14 -1.23
N SER A 61 10.01 1.01 -1.84
CA SER A 61 10.05 1.17 -3.28
C SER A 61 11.37 0.68 -3.88
N ALA A 62 11.42 0.56 -5.21
CA ALA A 62 12.65 0.22 -5.93
C ALA A 62 13.78 1.26 -5.76
N SER A 63 13.45 2.51 -5.39
CA SER A 63 14.45 3.55 -5.06
C SER A 63 15.00 3.42 -3.63
N GLY A 64 14.45 2.50 -2.81
CA GLY A 64 14.82 2.32 -1.41
C GLY A 64 14.07 3.23 -0.45
N GLU A 65 13.08 3.98 -0.92
CA GLU A 65 12.22 4.79 -0.06
C GLU A 65 11.25 3.88 0.69
N ALA A 66 11.21 4.01 2.01
CA ALA A 66 10.30 3.26 2.87
C ALA A 66 9.14 4.16 3.33
N GLU A 67 7.91 3.68 3.17
CA GLU A 67 6.69 4.37 3.58
C GLU A 67 5.85 3.46 4.47
N GLU A 68 5.46 3.99 5.62
CA GLU A 68 4.57 3.30 6.55
C GLU A 68 3.11 3.55 6.14
N MET A 69 2.39 2.47 5.81
CA MET A 69 1.01 2.51 5.34
C MET A 69 0.11 1.62 6.18
N VAL A 70 -1.12 2.07 6.41
CA VAL A 70 -2.15 1.37 7.19
C VAL A 70 -3.06 0.61 6.25
N LEU A 71 -3.39 -0.63 6.58
CA LEU A 71 -4.43 -1.41 5.91
C LEU A 71 -5.78 -0.73 6.13
N SER A 72 -6.28 -0.06 5.10
CA SER A 72 -7.53 0.71 5.14
C SER A 72 -8.73 -0.13 4.72
N GLU A 73 -8.57 -0.99 3.72
CA GLU A 73 -9.66 -1.79 3.17
C GLU A 73 -9.11 -3.11 2.63
N GLU A 74 -9.83 -4.19 2.92
CA GLU A 74 -9.59 -5.49 2.31
C GLU A 74 -10.90 -6.07 1.80
N THR A 75 -10.91 -6.43 0.51
CA THR A 75 -12.04 -7.10 -0.15
C THR A 75 -11.60 -8.44 -0.75
N ALA A 76 -12.53 -9.18 -1.34
CA ALA A 76 -12.20 -10.40 -2.07
C ALA A 76 -11.27 -10.17 -3.28
N ALA A 77 -11.24 -8.95 -3.84
CA ALA A 77 -10.51 -8.63 -5.07
C ALA A 77 -9.32 -7.69 -4.86
N HIS A 78 -9.37 -6.82 -3.85
CA HIS A 78 -8.38 -5.76 -3.63
C HIS A 78 -7.97 -5.63 -2.17
N ILE A 79 -6.75 -5.15 -1.95
CA ILE A 79 -6.23 -4.70 -0.66
C ILE A 79 -5.78 -3.26 -0.84
N VAL A 80 -6.21 -2.36 0.04
CA VAL A 80 -5.91 -0.93 -0.03
C VAL A 80 -5.20 -0.49 1.23
N PHE A 81 -4.01 0.08 1.04
CA PHE A 81 -3.23 0.72 2.08
C PHE A 81 -3.22 2.24 1.90
N ILE A 82 -3.19 2.97 3.01
CA ILE A 82 -3.10 4.44 3.00
C ILE A 82 -1.94 4.91 3.90
N SER A 83 -1.24 5.97 3.53
CA SER A 83 -0.19 6.55 4.37
C SER A 83 -0.75 7.03 5.71
N ARG A 84 0.00 6.87 6.80
CA ARG A 84 -0.36 7.52 8.08
C ARG A 84 -0.32 9.04 7.94
N ARG A 85 -1.29 9.70 8.56
CA ARG A 85 -1.38 11.17 8.68
C ARG A 85 -0.37 11.71 9.69
#